data_AF-A0A955PWZ6-F1
#
_entry.id   AF-A0A955PWZ6-F1
#
_cell.length_a   1.000
_cell.length_b   1.000
_cell.length_c   1.000
_cell.angle_alpha   90.00
_cell.angle_beta   90.00
_cell.angle_gamma   90.00
#
_symmetry.space_group_name_H-M   'P 1'
#
loop_
_entity.id
_entity.type
_entity.pdbx_description
1 polymer ?
#
loop_
_entity_poly.entity_id
_entity_poly.type
_entity_poly.pdbx_seq_one_letter_code
_entity_poly.pdbx_strand_id
1 'polypeptide(L)'
;HKMRVSNIGLGLLKIMEVKITGNEADAFSIAENTCADVTLHTGDSCTLQVGFAPHQPGTHHAMLTIHDNASGSPRRVVLKGLVKS
;
A
#
# COMPACT_ATOMS: atom_id res chain seq x y z
N HIS A 1 7.61 7.46 0.16
CA HIS A 1 6.64 7.88 1.19
C HIS A 1 6.33 6.71 2.11
N LYS A 2 6.43 6.88 3.44
CA LYS A 2 6.20 5.79 4.41
C LYS A 2 4.76 5.83 4.92
N MET A 3 4.11 4.68 4.92
CA MET A 3 2.74 4.47 5.38
C MET A 3 2.72 3.48 6.53
N ARG A 4 1.77 3.63 7.46
CA ARG A 4 1.55 2.72 8.58
C ARG A 4 0.18 2.06 8.45
N VAL A 5 0.15 0.74 8.57
CA VAL A 5 -1.08 -0.05 8.68
C VAL A 5 -1.22 -0.48 10.12
N SER A 6 -2.35 -0.18 10.75
CA SER A 6 -2.62 -0.47 12.16
C SER A 6 -3.86 -1.34 12.30
N ASN A 7 -3.77 -2.41 13.09
CA ASN A 7 -4.95 -3.18 13.47
C ASN A 7 -5.66 -2.49 14.63
N ILE A 8 -6.79 -1.84 14.34
CA ILE A 8 -7.64 -1.16 15.33
C ILE A 8 -8.86 -2.00 15.74
N GLY A 9 -9.00 -3.22 15.20
CA GLY A 9 -10.07 -4.14 15.53
C GLY A 9 -9.79 -4.93 16.80
N LEU A 10 -10.68 -5.86 17.14
CA LEU A 10 -10.54 -6.74 18.31
C LEU A 10 -9.97 -8.12 17.97
N GLY A 11 -9.90 -8.47 16.69
CA GLY A 11 -9.41 -9.77 16.20
C GLY A 11 -8.06 -9.69 15.52
N LEU A 12 -7.47 -10.85 15.24
CA LEU A 12 -6.22 -10.94 14.47
C LEU A 12 -6.44 -10.47 13.03
N LEU A 13 -5.64 -9.51 12.60
CA LEU A 13 -5.65 -9.01 11.23
C LEU A 13 -4.53 -9.71 10.45
N LYS A 14 -4.89 -10.63 9.56
CA LYS A 14 -3.96 -11.26 8.63
C LYS A 14 -3.90 -10.46 7.33
N ILE A 15 -2.73 -9.91 7.02
CA ILE A 15 -2.46 -9.26 5.74
C ILE A 15 -1.90 -10.32 4.80
N MET A 16 -2.61 -10.59 3.72
CA MET A 16 -2.27 -11.65 2.77
C MET A 16 -1.44 -11.15 1.59
N GLU A 17 -1.76 -9.95 1.09
CA GLU A 17 -1.10 -9.40 -0.10
C GLU A 17 -1.10 -7.87 -0.05
N VAL A 18 0.01 -7.28 -0.48
CA VAL A 18 0.12 -5.84 -0.72
C VAL A 18 0.64 -5.65 -2.14
N LYS A 19 -0.10 -4.95 -2.98
CA LYS A 19 0.28 -4.69 -4.38
C LYS A 19 -0.14 -3.33 -4.87
N ILE A 20 0.60 -2.84 -5.88
CA ILE A 20 0.22 -1.65 -6.64
C ILE A 20 -0.37 -2.13 -7.96
N THR A 21 -1.51 -1.55 -8.34
CA THR A 21 -2.26 -1.87 -9.56
C THR A 21 -2.67 -0.59 -10.27
N GLY A 22 -3.01 -0.68 -11.56
CA GLY A 22 -3.40 0.46 -12.39
C GLY A 22 -2.50 0.61 -13.62
N ASN A 23 -2.90 1.46 -14.55
CA ASN A 23 -2.21 1.63 -15.83
C ASN A 23 -0.83 2.27 -15.68
N GLU A 24 -0.66 3.18 -14.71
CA GLU A 24 0.59 3.90 -14.44
C GLU A 24 1.27 3.37 -13.18
N ALA A 25 1.04 2.08 -12.86
CA ALA A 25 1.62 1.43 -11.69
C ALA A 25 3.14 1.28 -11.78
N ASP A 26 3.70 1.27 -12.99
CA ASP A 26 5.14 1.22 -13.27
C ASP A 26 5.89 2.45 -12.76
N ALA A 27 5.19 3.58 -12.58
CA ALA A 27 5.74 4.77 -11.94
C ALA A 27 5.92 4.63 -10.42
N PHE A 28 5.37 3.58 -9.80
CA PHE A 28 5.38 3.37 -8.36
C PHE A 28 5.97 2.01 -7.99
N SER A 29 6.61 1.93 -6.84
CA SER A 29 7.16 0.68 -6.33
C SER A 29 6.92 0.53 -4.84
N ILE A 30 6.88 -0.71 -4.35
CA ILE A 30 6.94 -0.98 -2.92
C ILE A 30 8.41 -1.17 -2.58
N ALA A 31 9.03 -0.13 -2.02
CA ALA A 31 10.45 -0.12 -1.68
C ALA A 31 10.75 -0.91 -0.40
N GLU A 32 9.84 -0.89 0.57
CA GLU A 32 9.90 -1.70 1.80
C GLU A 32 8.50 -2.15 2.18
N ASN A 33 8.37 -3.36 2.72
CA ASN A 33 7.08 -3.92 3.12
C ASN A 33 7.24 -4.86 4.32
N THR A 34 6.93 -4.35 5.52
CA THR A 34 6.86 -5.19 6.73
C THR A 34 5.45 -5.73 6.98
N CYS A 35 4.52 -5.50 6.07
CA CYS A 35 3.14 -5.98 6.11
C CYS A 35 2.90 -7.23 5.25
N ALA A 36 3.89 -7.71 4.51
CA ALA A 36 3.74 -8.88 3.64
C ALA A 36 3.58 -10.15 4.48
N ASP A 37 2.47 -10.87 4.26
CA ASP A 37 2.12 -12.14 4.94
C ASP A 37 2.27 -12.08 6.48
N VAL A 38 1.89 -10.95 7.07
CA VAL A 38 1.98 -10.74 8.53
C VAL A 38 0.61 -10.87 9.18
N THR A 39 0.60 -11.37 10.41
CA THR A 39 -0.56 -11.29 11.29
C THR A 39 -0.31 -10.25 12.38
N LEU A 40 -1.18 -9.25 12.46
CA LEU A 40 -1.12 -8.19 13.46
C LEU A 40 -2.12 -8.47 14.58
N HIS A 41 -1.67 -8.46 15.83
CA HIS A 41 -2.58 -8.45 16.98
C HIS A 41 -3.26 -7.09 17.10
N THR A 42 -4.28 -7.00 17.95
CA THR A 42 -4.95 -5.74 18.27
C THR A 42 -3.93 -4.73 18.78
N GLY A 43 -3.88 -3.55 18.15
CA GLY A 43 -2.93 -2.48 18.48
C GLY A 43 -1.59 -2.56 17.74
N ASP A 44 -1.26 -3.70 17.13
CA ASP A 44 -0.04 -3.84 16.33
C ASP A 44 -0.11 -3.01 15.05
N SER A 45 1.07 -2.73 14.50
CA SER A 45 1.19 -2.07 13.21
C SER A 45 2.37 -2.59 12.41
N CYS A 46 2.27 -2.46 11.09
CA CYS A 46 3.35 -2.67 10.16
C CYS A 46 3.49 -1.44 9.25
N THR A 47 4.56 -1.39 8.46
CA THR A 47 4.90 -0.25 7.62
C THR A 47 5.17 -0.66 6.19
N LEU A 48 4.80 0.23 5.28
CA LEU A 48 5.02 0.13 3.84
C LEU A 48 5.75 1.38 3.39
N GLN A 49 6.70 1.26 2.47
CA GLN A 49 7.32 2.40 1.82
C GLN A 49 7.03 2.35 0.33
N VAL A 50 6.35 3.38 -0.18
CA VAL A 50 6.06 3.53 -1.61
C VAL A 50 7.09 4.47 -2.24
N GLY A 51 7.75 3.99 -3.29
CA GLY A 51 8.60 4.79 -4.19
C GLY A 51 7.79 5.39 -5.34
N PHE A 52 8.27 6.50 -5.88
CA PHE A 52 7.71 7.16 -7.07
C PHE A 52 8.87 7.57 -7.99
N ALA A 53 8.94 6.97 -9.17
CA ALA A 53 10.02 7.14 -10.14
C ALA A 53 9.50 6.92 -11.58
N PRO A 54 8.68 7.85 -12.13
CA PRO A 54 8.14 7.70 -13.48
C PRO A 54 9.20 7.98 -14.56
N HIS A 55 8.98 7.41 -15.74
CA HIS A 55 9.85 7.60 -16.91
C HIS A 55 9.59 8.90 -17.68
N GLN A 56 8.44 9.54 -17.47
CA GLN A 56 8.00 10.74 -18.20
C GLN A 56 7.41 11.79 -17.24
N PRO A 57 7.60 13.08 -17.54
CA PRO A 57 6.87 14.16 -16.85
C PRO A 57 5.35 13.98 -16.95
N GLY A 58 4.63 14.52 -15.98
CA GLY A 58 3.18 14.39 -15.90
C GLY A 58 2.67 13.89 -14.56
N THR A 59 1.35 13.80 -14.44
CA THR A 59 0.69 13.21 -13.27
C THR A 59 0.49 11.73 -13.51
N HIS A 60 0.91 10.90 -12.55
CA HIS A 60 0.75 9.46 -12.59
C HIS A 60 -0.19 9.02 -11.47
N HIS A 61 -1.06 8.06 -11.76
CA HIS A 61 -2.09 7.52 -10.89
C HIS A 61 -2.01 6.00 -10.80
N ALA A 62 -1.98 5.49 -9.57
CA ALA A 62 -2.06 4.06 -9.31
C ALA A 62 -2.91 3.78 -8.06
N MET A 63 -3.12 2.50 -7.77
CA MET A 63 -3.88 2.04 -6.61
C MET A 63 -3.06 1.06 -5.79
N LEU A 64 -2.71 1.44 -4.56
CA LEU A 64 -2.20 0.51 -3.55
C LEU A 64 -3.37 -0.29 -2.99
N THR A 65 -3.29 -1.61 -3.09
CA THR A 65 -4.30 -2.56 -2.62
C THR A 65 -3.70 -3.46 -1.56
N ILE A 66 -4.36 -3.55 -0.40
CA ILE A 66 -3.98 -4.40 0.73
C ILE A 66 -5.11 -5.41 0.95
N HIS A 67 -4.84 -6.68 0.68
CA HIS A 67 -5.78 -7.77 0.98
C HIS A 67 -5.56 -8.23 2.42
N ASP A 68 -6.58 -8.05 3.25
CA ASP A 68 -6.63 -8.56 4.62
C ASP A 68 -7.87 -9.45 4.84
N ASN A 69 -7.96 -10.08 6.01
CA ASN A 69 -9.07 -10.96 6.39
C ASN A 69 -10.25 -10.24 7.08
N ALA A 70 -10.21 -8.92 7.25
CA ALA A 70 -11.25 -8.17 7.93
C ALA A 70 -12.33 -7.67 6.95
N SER A 71 -13.52 -7.38 7.49
CA SER A 71 -14.63 -6.81 6.72
C SER A 71 -14.21 -5.51 6.02
N GLY A 72 -14.58 -5.38 4.75
CA GLY A 72 -14.18 -4.26 3.89
C GLY A 72 -12.83 -4.43 3.20
N SER A 73 -12.22 -5.62 3.27
CA SER A 73 -11.09 -6.00 2.43
C SER A 73 -11.51 -6.09 0.94
N PRO A 74 -10.65 -5.66 0.00
CA PRO A 74 -9.33 -5.07 0.22
C PRO A 74 -9.38 -3.59 0.59
N ARG A 75 -8.36 -3.13 1.34
CA ARG A 75 -8.11 -1.70 1.58
C ARG A 75 -7.46 -1.11 0.34
N ARG A 76 -7.93 0.07 -0.08
CA ARG A 76 -7.49 0.73 -1.31
C ARG A 76 -7.04 2.16 -1.00
N VAL A 77 -5.86 2.52 -1.49
CA VAL A 77 -5.30 3.87 -1.36
C VAL A 77 -4.88 4.34 -2.75
N VAL A 78 -5.46 5.46 -3.18
CA VAL A 78 -5.07 6.12 -4.44
C VAL A 78 -3.67 6.69 -4.28
N LEU A 79 -2.78 6.31 -5.18
CA LEU A 79 -1.46 6.92 -5.35
C LEU A 79 -1.55 7.99 -6.43
N LYS A 80 -0.98 9.15 -6.15
CA LYS A 80 -0.83 10.24 -7.11
C LYS A 80 0.57 10.82 -6.97
N GLY A 81 1.30 10.87 -8.08
CA GLY A 81 2.60 11.52 -8.18
C GLY A 81 2.63 12.50 -9.33
N LEU A 82 3.44 13.55 -9.22
CA LEU A 82 3.63 14.55 -10.27
C LEU A 82 5.12 14.74 -10.49
N VAL A 83 5.56 14.62 -11.74
CA VAL A 83 6.88 15.09 -12.19
C VAL A 83 6.67 16.32 -13.06
N LYS A 84 7.32 17.43 -12.66
CA LYS A 84 7.34 18.66 -13.44
C LYS A 84 8.38 18.53 -14.55
N SER A 85 8.09 19.17 -15.69
CA SER A 85 9.04 19.40 -16.78
C SER A 85 10.13 20.38 -16.36
#